data_AF-J0NT62-F1
#
_entry.id   AF-J0NT62-F1
#
_cell.length_a   1.000
_cell.length_b   1.000
_cell.length_c   1.000
_cell.angle_alpha   90.00
_cell.angle_beta   90.00
_cell.angle_gamma   90.00
#
_symmetry.space_group_name_H-M   'P 1'
#
loop_
_entity.id
_entity.type
_entity.pdbx_description
1 polymer ?
#
loop_
_entity_poly.entity_id
_entity_poly.type
_entity_poly.pdbx_seq_one_letter_code
_entity_poly.pdbx_strand_id
1 'polypeptide(L)'
;MADRLDNPLERRRWFSRRKGAGRGDGFGRFAEATARFMGSPKFVLYMTVFVVVWIAANLMLYRISEKAAWDPYPFILLNLAFSTQASYSAPLIMLAQNRQDDRDRVQAQQDRQRAERNLADTEYLTREIAGLRLALQDVATRDFVRSELRDMLEELRSDLSEPPEGGEGGEGAAGAESPDQG
;
A
#
# COMPACT_ATOMS: atom_id res chain seq x y z
N MET A 1 32.34 -18.46 -36.24
CA MET A 1 31.37 -17.36 -36.45
C MET A 1 29.97 -17.92 -36.32
N ALA A 2 29.35 -17.77 -35.15
CA ALA A 2 27.93 -18.09 -34.94
C ALA A 2 27.20 -16.78 -34.67
N ASP A 3 26.59 -16.21 -35.70
CA ASP A 3 25.66 -15.09 -35.58
C ASP A 3 24.23 -15.61 -35.77
N ARG A 4 23.66 -16.04 -34.66
CA ARG A 4 22.22 -15.99 -34.41
C ARG A 4 22.06 -15.20 -33.12
N LEU A 5 21.20 -14.20 -33.12
CA LEU A 5 19.95 -14.23 -32.34
C LEU A 5 19.26 -12.86 -32.42
N ASP A 6 18.00 -12.94 -32.82
CA ASP A 6 16.88 -12.22 -32.21
C ASP A 6 16.96 -10.71 -32.08
N ASN A 7 16.58 -10.05 -33.17
CA ASN A 7 15.97 -8.73 -33.09
C ASN A 7 14.45 -8.90 -33.20
N PRO A 8 13.66 -8.90 -32.10
CA PRO A 8 12.22 -8.94 -32.24
C PRO A 8 11.74 -7.61 -32.82
N LEU A 9 11.26 -7.69 -34.06
CA LEU A 9 10.52 -6.62 -34.75
C LEU A 9 9.43 -6.09 -33.80
N GLU A 10 9.63 -4.90 -33.25
CA GLU A 10 8.60 -4.14 -32.55
C GLU A 10 7.48 -3.82 -33.54
N ARG A 11 6.50 -4.71 -33.57
CA ARG A 11 5.26 -4.58 -34.33
C ARG A 11 4.43 -3.46 -33.72
N ARG A 12 4.75 -2.23 -34.14
CA ARG A 12 3.90 -1.04 -34.26
C ARG A 12 2.52 -1.21 -33.61
N ARG A 13 2.46 -0.99 -32.29
CA ARG A 13 1.21 -0.88 -31.50
C ARG A 13 0.50 0.43 -31.86
N TRP A 14 -0.03 0.51 -33.07
CA TRP A 14 -0.73 1.68 -33.62
C TRP A 14 -2.21 1.80 -33.16
N PHE A 15 -2.70 0.86 -32.35
CA PHE A 15 -4.10 0.84 -31.93
C PHE A 15 -4.38 1.28 -30.48
N SER A 16 -3.40 1.77 -29.72
CA SER A 16 -3.68 2.42 -28.44
C SER A 16 -4.15 3.87 -28.66
N ARG A 17 -5.30 4.01 -29.32
CA ARG A 17 -6.06 5.25 -29.30
C ARG A 17 -6.55 5.44 -27.86
N ARG A 18 -5.88 6.33 -27.14
CA ARG A 18 -6.48 7.10 -26.04
C ARG A 18 -7.83 7.65 -26.54
N LYS A 19 -8.93 6.96 -26.25
CA LYS A 19 -10.27 7.51 -26.45
C LYS A 19 -10.58 8.44 -25.28
N GLY A 20 -10.19 9.70 -25.47
CA GLY A 20 -10.93 10.89 -25.04
C GLY A 20 -11.50 10.93 -23.63
N ALA A 21 -10.67 11.33 -22.66
CA ALA A 21 -11.08 11.88 -21.38
C ALA A 21 -11.69 13.30 -21.52
N GLY A 22 -12.64 13.52 -22.43
CA GLY A 22 -13.07 14.89 -22.76
C GLY A 22 -14.45 15.05 -23.37
N ARG A 23 -15.40 14.15 -23.07
CA ARG A 23 -16.78 14.25 -23.60
C ARG A 23 -17.86 13.65 -22.68
N GLY A 24 -17.59 13.47 -21.38
CA GLY A 24 -18.44 12.69 -20.47
C GLY A 24 -18.66 13.24 -19.06
N ASP A 25 -18.31 14.49 -18.76
CA ASP A 25 -18.42 15.03 -17.39
C ASP A 25 -19.88 15.26 -16.94
N GLY A 26 -20.81 15.43 -17.87
CA GLY A 26 -22.25 15.48 -17.58
C GLY A 26 -22.83 14.10 -17.25
N PHE A 27 -22.66 13.15 -18.17
CA PHE A 27 -23.16 11.78 -18.03
C PHE A 27 -22.49 11.01 -16.89
N GLY A 28 -21.20 11.27 -16.62
CA GLY A 28 -20.48 10.68 -15.49
C GLY A 28 -21.06 11.06 -14.14
N ARG A 29 -21.32 12.36 -13.94
CA ARG A 29 -21.95 12.87 -12.71
C ARG A 29 -23.38 12.40 -12.57
N PHE A 30 -24.13 12.31 -13.67
CA PHE A 30 -25.49 11.78 -13.69
C PHE A 30 -25.53 10.28 -13.33
N ALA A 31 -24.62 9.48 -13.87
CA ALA A 31 -24.50 8.06 -13.56
C ALA A 31 -24.11 7.83 -12.08
N GLU A 32 -23.18 8.63 -11.56
CA GLU A 32 -22.77 8.57 -10.14
C GLU A 32 -23.92 8.99 -9.20
N ALA A 33 -24.67 10.03 -9.55
CA ALA A 33 -25.87 10.43 -8.81
C ALA A 33 -26.96 9.35 -8.85
N THR A 34 -27.19 8.75 -10.03
CA THR A 34 -28.18 7.67 -10.21
C THR A 34 -27.80 6.42 -9.43
N ALA A 35 -26.50 6.05 -9.42
CA ALA A 35 -26.01 4.91 -8.64
C ALA A 35 -26.21 5.12 -7.12
N ARG A 36 -25.90 6.33 -6.61
CA ARG A 36 -26.16 6.68 -5.20
C ARG A 36 -27.66 6.70 -4.88
N PHE A 37 -28.48 7.11 -5.84
CA PHE A 37 -29.93 7.16 -5.68
C PHE A 37 -30.57 5.76 -5.66
N MET A 38 -30.20 4.88 -6.60
CA MET A 38 -30.68 3.49 -6.65
C MET A 38 -30.21 2.65 -5.46
N GLY A 39 -29.03 2.92 -4.90
CA GLY A 39 -28.52 2.24 -3.71
C GLY A 39 -29.16 2.67 -2.37
N SER A 40 -30.03 3.67 -2.38
CA SER A 40 -30.65 4.18 -1.14
C SER A 40 -31.90 3.36 -0.76
N PRO A 41 -32.05 2.93 0.50
CA PRO A 41 -33.27 2.29 0.98
C PRO A 41 -34.53 3.15 0.82
N LYS A 42 -34.37 4.48 0.78
CA LYS A 42 -35.47 5.42 0.57
C LYS A 42 -36.07 5.33 -0.83
N PHE A 43 -35.28 4.99 -1.86
CA PHE A 43 -35.76 4.88 -3.24
C PHE A 43 -36.80 3.76 -3.37
N VAL A 44 -36.51 2.60 -2.79
CA VAL A 44 -37.43 1.45 -2.79
C VAL A 44 -38.74 1.82 -2.11
N LEU A 45 -38.69 2.51 -0.96
CA LEU A 45 -39.89 2.97 -0.26
C LEU A 45 -40.75 3.89 -1.13
N TYR A 46 -40.15 4.91 -1.76
CA TYR A 46 -40.88 5.82 -2.65
C TYR A 46 -41.52 5.08 -3.84
N MET A 47 -40.80 4.14 -4.46
CA MET A 47 -41.32 3.34 -5.57
C MET A 47 -42.49 2.44 -5.13
N THR A 48 -42.40 1.81 -3.96
CA THR A 48 -43.50 1.01 -3.41
C THR A 48 -44.73 1.87 -3.15
N VAL A 49 -44.56 3.04 -2.52
CA VAL A 49 -45.67 3.97 -2.26
C VAL A 49 -46.30 4.43 -3.56
N PHE A 50 -45.50 4.77 -4.58
CA PHE A 50 -46.01 5.16 -5.90
C PHE A 50 -46.88 4.07 -6.54
N VAL A 51 -46.41 2.81 -6.54
CA VAL A 51 -47.18 1.67 -7.06
C VAL A 51 -48.49 1.46 -6.30
N VAL A 52 -48.44 1.51 -4.96
CA VAL A 52 -49.64 1.34 -4.12
C VAL A 52 -50.65 2.46 -4.39
N VAL A 53 -50.20 3.71 -4.47
CA VAL A 53 -51.06 4.86 -4.76
C VAL A 53 -51.66 4.76 -6.16
N TRP A 54 -50.89 4.31 -7.16
CA TRP A 54 -51.38 4.12 -8.52
C TRP A 54 -52.49 3.08 -8.60
N ILE A 55 -52.28 1.92 -7.95
CA ILE A 55 -53.26 0.84 -7.87
C ILE A 55 -54.50 1.33 -7.13
N ALA A 56 -54.34 1.99 -5.98
CA ALA A 56 -55.44 2.50 -5.18
C ALA A 56 -56.27 3.56 -5.94
N ALA A 57 -55.61 4.49 -6.63
CA ALA A 57 -56.27 5.50 -7.45
C ALA A 57 -57.07 4.87 -8.60
N ASN A 58 -56.49 3.92 -9.33
CA ASN A 58 -57.22 3.21 -10.41
C ASN A 58 -58.38 2.37 -9.87
N LEU A 59 -58.20 1.71 -8.72
CA LEU A 59 -59.28 0.95 -8.08
C LEU A 59 -60.43 1.85 -7.63
N MET A 60 -60.13 3.03 -7.07
CA MET A 60 -61.14 4.02 -6.69
C MET A 60 -61.86 4.60 -7.92
N LEU A 61 -61.14 4.91 -9.01
CA LEU A 61 -61.77 5.33 -10.26
C LEU A 61 -62.68 4.25 -10.83
N TYR A 62 -62.24 2.99 -10.82
CA TYR A 62 -63.05 1.84 -11.26
C TYR A 62 -64.32 1.68 -10.41
N ARG A 63 -64.23 1.88 -9.09
CA ARG A 63 -65.37 1.83 -8.17
C ARG A 63 -66.40 2.95 -8.39
N ILE A 64 -65.96 4.13 -8.82
CA ILE A 64 -66.82 5.30 -9.02
C ILE A 64 -67.44 5.29 -10.44
N SER A 65 -66.70 4.84 -11.45
CA SER A 65 -67.21 4.71 -12.81
C SER A 65 -66.34 3.75 -13.64
N GLU A 66 -66.93 2.67 -14.14
CA GLU A 66 -66.21 1.68 -14.98
C GLU A 66 -65.59 2.30 -16.24
N LYS A 67 -66.17 3.40 -16.75
CA LYS A 67 -65.67 4.14 -17.93
C LYS A 67 -64.60 5.18 -17.59
N ALA A 68 -64.42 5.53 -16.31
CA ALA A 68 -63.43 6.51 -15.89
C ALA A 68 -62.08 5.88 -15.55
N ALA A 69 -62.02 4.56 -15.30
CA ALA A 69 -60.77 3.86 -15.01
C ALA A 69 -59.79 3.98 -16.19
N TRP A 70 -58.69 4.71 -15.98
CA TRP A 70 -57.66 4.94 -16.99
C TRP A 70 -56.75 3.71 -17.20
N ASP A 71 -56.57 2.88 -16.16
CA ASP A 71 -55.79 1.65 -16.22
C ASP A 71 -56.51 0.49 -15.48
N PRO A 72 -57.54 -0.13 -16.08
CA PRO A 72 -58.24 -1.28 -15.50
C PRO A 72 -57.31 -2.49 -15.32
N TYR A 73 -57.64 -3.39 -14.39
CA TYR A 73 -56.92 -4.65 -14.20
C TYR A 73 -56.80 -5.39 -15.55
N PRO A 74 -55.59 -5.73 -16.05
CA PRO A 74 -54.34 -6.02 -15.33
C PRO A 74 -53.27 -4.88 -15.26
N PHE A 75 -53.66 -3.60 -15.31
CA PHE A 75 -52.74 -2.43 -15.24
C PHE A 75 -51.69 -2.38 -16.36
N ILE A 76 -52.15 -2.32 -17.61
CA ILE A 76 -51.28 -2.36 -18.80
C ILE A 76 -50.31 -1.18 -18.86
N LEU A 77 -50.73 0.01 -18.43
CA LEU A 77 -49.90 1.21 -18.47
C LEU A 77 -48.76 1.14 -17.46
N LEU A 78 -49.07 0.66 -16.25
CA LEU A 78 -48.07 0.41 -15.23
C LEU A 78 -47.03 -0.62 -15.71
N ASN A 79 -47.49 -1.71 -16.32
CA ASN A 79 -46.59 -2.74 -16.84
C ASN A 79 -45.72 -2.23 -18.00
N LEU A 80 -46.28 -1.41 -18.89
CA LEU A 80 -45.54 -0.78 -19.99
C LEU A 80 -44.46 0.18 -19.48
N ALA A 81 -44.78 0.97 -18.45
CA ALA A 81 -43.84 1.86 -17.80
C ALA A 81 -42.68 1.09 -17.16
N PHE A 82 -42.97 0.02 -16.40
CA PHE A 82 -41.92 -0.85 -15.81
C PHE A 82 -41.05 -1.53 -16.87
N SER A 83 -41.65 -2.00 -17.97
CA SER A 83 -40.92 -2.62 -19.07
C SER A 83 -39.94 -1.64 -19.72
N THR A 84 -40.39 -0.40 -19.91
CA THR A 84 -39.55 0.67 -20.46
C THR A 84 -38.47 1.09 -19.46
N GLN A 85 -38.81 1.19 -18.17
CA GLN A 85 -37.86 1.48 -17.10
C GLN A 85 -36.73 0.44 -17.07
N ALA A 86 -37.06 -0.86 -17.13
CA ALA A 86 -36.07 -1.93 -17.15
C ALA A 86 -35.17 -1.84 -18.40
N SER A 87 -35.77 -1.63 -19.58
CA SER A 87 -35.05 -1.51 -20.85
C SER A 87 -34.06 -0.33 -20.87
N TYR A 88 -34.44 0.84 -20.34
CA TYR A 88 -33.55 2.00 -20.26
C TYR A 88 -32.55 1.93 -19.11
N SER A 89 -32.85 1.17 -18.05
CA SER A 89 -31.93 1.01 -16.91
C SER A 89 -30.69 0.20 -17.29
N ALA A 90 -30.82 -0.86 -18.10
CA ALA A 90 -29.71 -1.72 -18.50
C ALA A 90 -28.52 -0.95 -19.14
N PRO A 91 -28.70 -0.09 -20.16
CA PRO A 91 -27.60 0.67 -20.75
C PRO A 91 -27.03 1.74 -19.79
N LEU A 92 -27.87 2.34 -18.94
CA LEU A 92 -27.42 3.31 -17.94
C LEU A 92 -26.54 2.63 -16.89
N ILE A 93 -26.96 1.46 -16.40
CA ILE A 93 -26.20 0.64 -15.45
C ILE A 93 -24.89 0.18 -16.09
N MET A 94 -24.90 -0.28 -17.33
CA MET A 94 -23.68 -0.70 -18.05
C MET A 94 -22.65 0.43 -18.16
N LEU A 95 -23.09 1.67 -18.40
CA LEU A 95 -22.20 2.83 -18.42
C LEU A 95 -21.65 3.17 -17.02
N ALA A 96 -22.47 3.05 -15.98
CA ALA A 96 -22.04 3.25 -14.60
C ALA A 96 -21.01 2.20 -14.17
N GLN A 97 -21.24 0.93 -14.56
CA GLN A 97 -20.35 -0.20 -14.27
C GLN A 97 -19.00 -0.07 -14.98
N ASN A 98 -18.97 0.26 -16.28
CA ASN A 98 -17.70 0.45 -17.01
C ASN A 98 -16.76 1.46 -16.32
N ARG A 99 -17.32 2.51 -15.69
CA ARG A 99 -16.53 3.50 -14.94
C ARG A 99 -16.09 3.04 -13.55
N GLN A 100 -16.87 2.15 -12.94
CA GLN A 100 -16.47 1.51 -11.69
C GLN A 100 -15.30 0.55 -11.95
N ASP A 101 -15.41 -0.26 -13.00
CA ASP A 101 -14.38 -1.21 -13.41
C ASP A 101 -13.05 -0.52 -13.76
N ASP A 102 -13.10 0.64 -14.42
CA ASP A 102 -11.91 1.44 -14.72
C ASP A 102 -11.21 1.95 -13.45
N ARG A 103 -11.99 2.40 -12.45
CA ARG A 103 -11.45 2.84 -11.14
C ARG A 103 -10.85 1.67 -10.37
N ASP A 104 -11.59 0.56 -10.31
CA ASP A 104 -11.18 -0.66 -9.61
C ASP A 104 -9.90 -1.23 -10.24
N ARG A 105 -9.75 -1.13 -11.57
CA ARG A 105 -8.52 -1.51 -12.28
C ARG A 105 -7.32 -0.65 -11.88
N VAL A 106 -7.47 0.67 -11.79
CA VAL A 106 -6.39 1.57 -11.38
C VAL A 106 -6.01 1.31 -9.91
N GLN A 107 -7.00 1.14 -9.05
CA GLN A 107 -6.80 0.80 -7.64
C GLN A 107 -6.02 -0.50 -7.51
N ALA A 108 -6.42 -1.56 -8.24
CA ALA A 108 -5.74 -2.85 -8.23
C ALA A 108 -4.30 -2.77 -8.75
N GLN A 109 -4.01 -1.91 -9.73
CA GLN A 109 -2.64 -1.68 -10.20
C GLN A 109 -1.78 -0.99 -9.15
N GLN A 110 -2.32 0.01 -8.45
CA GLN A 110 -1.61 0.70 -7.38
C GLN A 110 -1.34 -0.23 -6.20
N ASP A 111 -2.31 -1.06 -5.82
CA ASP A 111 -2.16 -2.01 -4.73
C ASP A 111 -1.08 -3.07 -5.06
N ARG A 112 -1.01 -3.53 -6.31
CA ARG A 112 0.09 -4.40 -6.76
C ARG A 112 1.45 -3.73 -6.66
N GLN A 113 1.58 -2.48 -7.14
CA GLN A 113 2.85 -1.74 -7.02
C GLN A 113 3.25 -1.50 -5.56
N ARG A 114 2.28 -1.22 -4.69
CA ARG A 114 2.54 -1.06 -3.24
C ARG A 114 3.00 -2.39 -2.63
N ALA A 115 2.36 -3.50 -2.98
CA ALA A 115 2.77 -4.82 -2.51
C ALA A 115 4.20 -5.18 -2.95
N GLU A 116 4.55 -4.90 -4.22
CA GLU A 116 5.91 -5.10 -4.73
C GLU A 116 6.95 -4.25 -3.97
N ARG A 117 6.64 -2.97 -3.70
CA ARG A 117 7.51 -2.09 -2.90
C ARG A 117 7.65 -2.58 -1.46
N ASN A 118 6.56 -2.99 -0.82
CA ASN A 118 6.59 -3.51 0.54
C ASN A 118 7.43 -4.79 0.64
N LEU A 119 7.35 -5.67 -0.37
CA LEU A 119 8.21 -6.85 -0.46
C LEU A 119 9.68 -6.45 -0.57
N ALA A 120 10.01 -5.52 -1.48
CA ALA A 120 11.38 -5.04 -1.65
C ALA A 120 11.93 -4.37 -0.38
N ASP A 121 11.13 -3.55 0.31
CA ASP A 121 11.51 -2.91 1.58
C ASP A 121 11.74 -3.97 2.67
N THR A 122 10.90 -5.00 2.72
CA THR A 122 11.06 -6.11 3.67
C THR A 122 12.33 -6.91 3.38
N GLU A 123 12.62 -7.21 2.11
CA GLU A 123 13.86 -7.88 1.70
C GLU A 123 15.10 -7.04 2.03
N TYR A 124 15.02 -5.72 1.81
CA TYR A 124 16.08 -4.78 2.15
C TYR A 124 16.35 -4.77 3.65
N LEU A 125 15.32 -4.56 4.47
CA LEU A 125 15.43 -4.59 5.93
C LEU A 125 15.96 -5.93 6.43
N THR A 126 15.53 -7.05 5.85
CA THR A 126 16.02 -8.38 6.22
C THR A 126 17.50 -8.53 5.92
N ARG A 127 17.97 -8.01 4.77
CA ARG A 127 19.39 -8.03 4.40
C ARG A 127 20.23 -7.12 5.31
N GLU A 128 19.74 -5.92 5.62
CA GLU A 128 20.39 -5.01 6.56
C GLU A 128 20.48 -5.60 7.96
N ILE A 129 19.42 -6.24 8.46
CA ILE A 129 19.43 -6.92 9.77
C ILE A 129 20.42 -8.09 9.76
N ALA A 130 20.51 -8.85 8.67
CA ALA A 130 21.50 -9.93 8.54
C ALA A 130 22.93 -9.38 8.56
N GLY A 131 23.19 -8.26 7.86
CA GLY A 131 24.48 -7.56 7.90
C GLY A 131 24.83 -7.03 9.28
N LEU A 132 23.87 -6.36 9.94
CA LEU A 132 24.01 -5.85 11.31
C LEU A 132 24.31 -6.99 12.30
N ARG A 133 23.64 -8.13 12.16
CA ARG A 133 23.88 -9.32 13.00
C ARG A 133 25.31 -9.83 12.85
N LEU A 134 25.83 -9.90 11.62
CA LEU A 134 27.21 -10.35 11.38
C LEU A 134 28.23 -9.37 11.98
N ALA A 135 28.03 -8.07 11.80
CA ALA A 135 28.88 -7.04 12.40
C ALA A 135 28.84 -7.06 13.95
N LEU A 136 27.66 -7.27 14.53
CA LEU A 136 27.52 -7.43 15.98
C LEU A 136 28.14 -8.73 16.49
N GLN A 137 28.11 -9.82 15.73
CA GLN A 137 28.79 -11.06 16.10
C GLN A 137 30.31 -10.88 16.19
N ASP A 138 30.89 -10.06 15.32
CA ASP A 138 32.34 -9.77 15.33
C ASP A 138 32.74 -8.96 16.59
N VAL A 139 32.00 -7.89 16.90
CA VAL A 139 32.28 -6.99 18.05
C VAL A 139 31.88 -7.58 19.40
N ALA A 140 30.86 -8.45 19.45
CA ALA A 140 30.35 -9.04 20.68
C ALA A 140 30.87 -10.46 20.95
N THR A 141 32.01 -10.85 20.35
CA THR A 141 32.59 -12.14 20.71
C THR A 141 33.05 -12.05 22.17
N ARG A 142 32.52 -12.93 23.03
CA ARG A 142 32.83 -13.04 24.47
C ARG A 142 34.32 -12.99 24.75
N ASP A 143 35.14 -13.51 23.84
CA ASP A 143 36.59 -13.56 23.96
C ASP A 143 37.27 -12.20 23.76
N PHE A 144 36.74 -11.31 22.91
CA PHE A 144 37.21 -9.94 22.76
C PHE A 144 36.86 -9.09 23.99
N VAL A 145 35.60 -9.15 24.44
CA VAL A 145 35.18 -8.45 25.66
C VAL A 145 35.96 -8.97 26.88
N ARG A 146 36.27 -10.26 26.91
CA ARG A 146 37.07 -10.88 27.98
C ARG A 146 38.55 -10.53 27.88
N SER A 147 39.13 -10.42 26.68
CA SER A 147 40.52 -9.98 26.52
C SER A 147 40.66 -8.54 26.98
N GLU A 148 39.73 -7.66 26.57
CA GLU A 148 39.83 -6.25 26.93
C GLU A 148 39.59 -5.99 28.42
N LEU A 149 38.64 -6.72 29.02
CA LEU A 149 38.48 -6.69 30.47
C LEU A 149 39.70 -7.25 31.21
N ARG A 150 40.46 -8.19 30.63
CA ARG A 150 41.71 -8.67 31.23
C ARG A 150 42.81 -7.66 31.09
N ASP A 151 43.01 -7.11 29.89
CA ASP A 151 44.07 -6.15 29.62
C ASP A 151 43.90 -4.89 30.49
N MET A 152 42.68 -4.35 30.61
CA MET A 152 42.39 -3.24 31.51
C MET A 152 42.63 -3.59 33.00
N LEU A 153 42.37 -4.84 33.40
CA LEU A 153 42.56 -5.28 34.79
C LEU A 153 44.05 -5.55 35.10
N GLU A 154 44.81 -6.02 34.11
CA GLU A 154 46.26 -6.19 34.18
C GLU A 154 46.97 -4.83 34.28
N GLU A 155 46.53 -3.83 33.51
CA GLU A 155 47.00 -2.44 33.55
C GLU A 155 46.74 -1.79 34.92
N LEU A 156 45.51 -1.88 35.44
CA LEU A 156 45.19 -1.39 36.78
C LEU A 156 46.00 -2.10 37.88
N ARG A 157 46.32 -3.38 37.69
CA ARG A 157 47.15 -4.14 38.61
C ARG A 157 48.62 -3.73 38.53
N SER A 158 49.16 -3.48 37.33
CA SER A 158 50.54 -3.02 37.16
C SER A 158 50.75 -1.68 37.86
N ASP A 159 49.82 -0.74 37.66
CA ASP A 159 49.83 0.58 38.31
C ASP A 159 49.80 0.49 39.84
N LEU A 160 49.09 -0.49 40.41
CA LEU A 160 49.07 -0.73 41.86
C LEU A 160 50.33 -1.46 42.37
N SER A 161 51.07 -2.15 41.50
CA SER A 161 52.20 -2.99 41.86
C SER A 161 53.56 -2.32 41.67
N GLU A 162 53.64 -1.22 40.92
CA GLU A 162 54.81 -0.33 40.91
C GLU A 162 54.86 0.47 42.23
N PRO A 163 55.83 0.21 43.12
CA PRO A 163 56.09 1.11 44.23
C PRO A 163 56.68 2.40 43.65
N PRO A 164 56.53 3.55 44.32
CA PRO A 164 57.27 4.74 43.93
C PRO A 164 58.77 4.47 44.12
N GLU A 165 59.47 4.14 43.03
CA GLU A 165 60.93 4.13 42.98
C GLU A 165 61.41 5.56 43.26
N GLY A 166 61.78 5.78 44.52
CA GLY A 166 62.38 7.01 44.99
C GLY A 166 63.82 7.11 44.50
N GLY A 167 64.02 8.04 43.56
CA GLY A 167 64.98 9.12 43.73
C GLY A 167 66.47 8.75 43.67
N GLU A 168 67.04 8.99 42.51
CA GLU A 168 68.46 9.28 42.30
C GLU A 168 68.99 10.29 43.34
N GLY A 169 70.19 10.05 43.86
CA GLY A 169 70.90 11.04 44.66
C GLY A 169 72.30 10.61 45.10
N GLY A 170 73.33 11.23 44.51
CA GLY A 170 74.59 11.49 45.22
C GLY A 170 75.88 11.14 44.50
N GLU A 171 76.33 12.04 43.63
CA GLU A 171 77.75 12.27 43.32
C GLU A 171 78.62 12.36 44.58
N GLY A 172 79.87 11.87 44.53
CA GLY A 172 80.86 12.22 45.54
C GLY A 172 82.16 11.41 45.54
N ALA A 173 83.21 12.02 44.95
CA ALA A 173 84.61 12.03 45.40
C ALA A 173 85.42 10.70 45.42
N ALA A 174 86.47 10.53 44.61
CA ALA A 174 87.80 11.17 44.61
C ALA A 174 88.89 10.37 45.37
N GLY A 175 90.08 10.26 44.76
CA GLY A 175 91.37 9.94 45.40
C GLY A 175 91.82 8.48 45.23
N ALA A 176 92.85 8.22 44.41
CA ALA A 176 94.29 8.24 44.77
C ALA A 176 94.69 6.94 45.50
N GLU A 177 95.37 5.99 44.86
CA GLU A 177 96.83 5.74 44.82
C GLU A 177 96.94 4.20 44.98
N SER A 178 97.87 3.40 44.49
CA SER A 178 99.02 3.41 43.58
C SER A 178 99.26 1.91 43.29
N PRO A 179 99.97 1.53 42.21
CA PRO A 179 100.31 0.13 41.96
C PRO A 179 101.51 -0.28 42.83
N ASP A 180 101.72 -1.58 43.04
CA ASP A 180 102.98 -2.27 42.74
C ASP A 180 103.41 -3.39 43.73
N GLN A 181 103.88 -4.49 43.11
CA GLN A 181 104.86 -5.51 43.52
C GLN A 181 104.64 -6.46 44.71
N GLY A 182 104.85 -7.75 44.44
CA GLY A 182 105.11 -8.82 45.40
C GLY A 182 104.89 -10.22 44.85
#